data_AF-A0A2X2WNE2-F1
#
_entry.id   AF-A0A2X2WNE2-F1
#
_cell.length_a   1.000
_cell.length_b   1.000
_cell.length_c   1.000
_cell.angle_alpha   90.00
_cell.angle_beta   90.00
_cell.angle_gamma   90.00
#
_symmetry.space_group_name_H-M   'P 1'
#
loop_
_entity.id
_entity.type
_entity.pdbx_description
1 polymer ?
#
loop_
_entity_poly.entity_id
_entity_poly.type
_entity_poly.pdbx_seq_one_letter_code
_entity_poly.pdbx_strand_id
1 'polypeptide(L)'
;MACWAAFSWCPLNALLQERGKKSVGAGNAIAVQNLGENSAMLLMLGLYSLAVLVGIPVVAIGIGFGGLFALAIAALWIWQRRQM
;
A
#
# COMPACT_ATOMS: atom_id res chain seq x y z
N MET A 1 6.43 3.87 20.49
CA MET A 1 6.54 4.31 19.08
C MET A 1 5.38 3.85 18.16
N ALA A 2 4.51 2.90 18.53
CA ALA A 2 3.44 2.39 17.64
C ALA A 2 2.14 3.24 17.62
N CYS A 3 1.91 4.07 18.65
CA CYS A 3 0.68 4.87 18.78
C CYS A 3 0.57 6.01 17.74
N TRP A 4 1.70 6.61 17.34
CA TRP A 4 1.73 7.68 16.33
C TRP A 4 1.37 7.18 14.92
N ALA A 5 1.86 5.99 14.54
CA ALA A 5 1.47 5.38 13.26
C ALA A 5 -0.03 5.02 13.26
N ALA A 6 -0.52 4.42 14.34
CA ALA A 6 -1.94 4.04 14.46
C ALA A 6 -2.90 5.24 14.30
N PHE A 7 -2.52 6.43 14.80
CA PHE A 7 -3.35 7.64 14.68
C PHE A 7 -3.48 8.17 13.25
N SER A 8 -2.50 7.96 12.36
CA SER A 8 -2.56 8.45 10.97
C SER A 8 -3.26 7.48 10.00
N TRP A 9 -3.12 6.17 10.21
CA TRP A 9 -3.71 5.16 9.33
C TRP A 9 -5.17 4.85 9.67
N CYS A 10 -5.53 4.87 10.96
CA CYS A 10 -6.90 4.63 11.42
C CYS A 10 -7.93 5.60 10.80
N PRO A 11 -7.70 6.93 10.75
CA PRO A 11 -8.62 7.85 10.08
C PRO A 11 -8.63 7.69 8.56
N LEU A 12 -7.53 7.29 7.91
CA LEU A 12 -7.51 7.06 6.46
C LEU A 12 -8.37 5.84 6.08
N ASN A 13 -8.20 4.74 6.80
CA ASN A 13 -9.02 3.54 6.60
C ASN A 13 -10.49 3.83 6.94
N ALA A 14 -10.77 4.61 7.98
CA ALA A 14 -12.12 5.05 8.31
C ALA A 14 -12.74 5.94 7.21
N LEU A 15 -11.99 6.86 6.62
CA LEU A 15 -12.44 7.71 5.49
C LEU A 15 -12.70 6.88 4.22
N LEU A 16 -11.85 5.88 3.93
CA LEU A 16 -12.09 4.92 2.84
C LEU A 16 -13.32 4.05 3.13
N GLN A 17 -13.57 3.69 4.39
CA GLN A 17 -14.78 2.96 4.78
C GLN A 17 -16.03 3.84 4.68
N GLU A 18 -15.93 5.14 4.97
CA GLU A 18 -17.03 6.09 4.80
C GLU A 18 -17.33 6.35 3.32
N ARG A 19 -16.30 6.48 2.48
CA ARG A 19 -16.45 6.53 1.01
C ARG A 19 -17.03 5.22 0.46
N GLY A 20 -16.55 4.09 0.94
CA GLY A 20 -17.06 2.76 0.58
C GLY A 20 -18.51 2.54 1.05
N LYS A 21 -18.90 3.06 2.22
CA LYS A 21 -20.29 3.06 2.70
C LYS A 21 -21.25 3.70 1.69
N LYS A 22 -20.86 4.85 1.12
CA LYS A 22 -21.66 5.56 0.10
C LYS A 22 -21.76 4.83 -1.24
N SER A 23 -20.78 3.98 -1.58
CA SER A 23 -20.71 3.33 -2.91
C SER A 23 -21.13 1.85 -2.91
N VAL A 24 -20.92 1.11 -1.82
CA VAL A 24 -21.04 -0.37 -1.79
C VAL A 24 -21.68 -0.93 -0.50
N GLY A 25 -21.97 -0.08 0.49
CA GLY A 25 -22.53 -0.47 1.79
C GLY A 25 -21.48 -0.77 2.86
N ALA A 26 -21.79 -0.43 4.13
CA ALA A 26 -20.86 -0.46 5.27
C ALA A 26 -20.10 -1.76 5.48
N GLY A 27 -20.79 -2.89 5.45
CA GLY A 27 -20.17 -4.20 5.66
C GLY A 27 -19.28 -4.63 4.49
N ASN A 28 -19.69 -4.31 3.26
CA ASN A 28 -18.94 -4.67 2.06
C ASN A 28 -17.65 -3.83 1.93
N ALA A 29 -17.68 -2.55 2.29
CA ALA A 29 -16.48 -1.70 2.30
C ALA A 29 -15.40 -2.22 3.26
N ILE A 30 -15.80 -2.70 4.45
CA ILE A 30 -14.88 -3.29 5.44
C ILE A 30 -14.33 -4.62 4.93
N ALA A 31 -15.18 -5.46 4.33
CA ALA A 31 -14.76 -6.75 3.76
C ALA A 31 -13.74 -6.57 2.62
N VAL A 32 -14.00 -5.63 1.70
CA VAL A 32 -13.09 -5.34 0.57
C VAL A 32 -11.76 -4.77 1.06
N GLN A 33 -11.75 -3.93 2.11
CA GLN A 33 -10.50 -3.42 2.69
C GLN A 33 -9.67 -4.54 3.33
N ASN A 34 -10.30 -5.40 4.13
CA ASN A 34 -9.60 -6.50 4.79
C ASN A 34 -9.06 -7.52 3.76
N LEU A 35 -9.85 -7.84 2.72
CA LEU A 35 -9.37 -8.68 1.62
C LEU A 35 -8.23 -8.03 0.85
N GLY A 36 -8.31 -6.73 0.58
CA GLY A 36 -7.26 -5.97 -0.09
C GLY A 36 -5.96 -5.92 0.72
N GLU A 37 -6.04 -5.61 2.01
CA GLU A 37 -4.88 -5.53 2.90
C GLU A 37 -4.22 -6.90 3.09
N ASN A 38 -4.99 -7.96 3.34
CA ASN A 38 -4.45 -9.30 3.51
C ASN A 38 -3.87 -9.87 2.20
N SER A 39 -4.53 -9.64 1.06
CA SER A 39 -3.99 -10.08 -0.24
C SER A 39 -2.72 -9.32 -0.61
N ALA A 40 -2.65 -8.01 -0.34
CA ALA A 40 -1.44 -7.22 -0.56
C ALA A 40 -0.29 -7.70 0.32
N MET A 41 -0.53 -8.02 1.60
CA MET A 41 0.48 -8.63 2.47
C MET A 41 0.97 -9.98 1.95
N LEU A 42 0.06 -10.88 1.54
CA LEU A 42 0.43 -12.19 1.00
C LEU A 42 1.25 -12.06 -0.29
N LEU A 43 0.88 -11.14 -1.18
CA LEU A 43 1.62 -10.87 -2.41
C LEU A 43 3.02 -10.32 -2.11
N MET A 44 3.13 -9.36 -1.19
CA MET A 44 4.42 -8.80 -0.80
C MET A 44 5.34 -9.86 -0.22
N LEU A 45 4.81 -10.67 0.70
CA LEU A 45 5.57 -11.75 1.33
C LEU A 45 5.97 -12.82 0.30
N GLY A 46 5.06 -13.18 -0.60
CA GLY A 46 5.33 -14.16 -1.67
C GLY A 46 6.42 -13.69 -2.63
N LEU A 47 6.36 -12.44 -3.10
CA LEU A 47 7.39 -11.86 -3.96
C LEU A 47 8.74 -11.74 -3.25
N TYR A 48 8.73 -11.33 -1.98
CA TYR A 48 9.92 -11.27 -1.15
C TYR A 48 10.56 -12.67 -0.97
N SER A 49 9.76 -13.67 -0.61
CA SER A 49 10.22 -15.05 -0.45
C SER A 49 10.77 -15.64 -1.76
N LEU A 50 10.14 -15.34 -2.91
CA LEU A 50 10.62 -15.80 -4.22
C LEU A 50 11.95 -15.13 -4.59
N ALA A 51 12.08 -13.82 -4.36
CA ALA A 51 13.33 -13.11 -4.62
C ALA A 51 14.49 -13.65 -3.76
N VAL A 52 14.24 -13.98 -2.49
CA VAL A 52 15.22 -14.63 -1.62
C VAL A 52 15.54 -16.05 -2.10
N LEU A 53 14.54 -16.80 -2.59
CA LEU A 53 14.74 -18.16 -3.11
C LEU A 53 15.68 -18.19 -4.33
N VAL A 54 15.59 -17.19 -5.21
CA VAL A 54 16.49 -17.05 -6.38
C VAL A 54 17.88 -16.50 -5.97
N GLY A 55 18.12 -16.29 -4.68
CA GLY A 55 19.41 -15.87 -4.14
C GLY A 55 19.68 -14.37 -4.30
N ILE A 56 18.65 -13.56 -4.57
CA ILE A 56 18.81 -12.10 -4.66
C ILE A 56 19.12 -11.57 -3.25
N PRO A 57 20.21 -10.79 -3.07
CA PRO A 57 20.52 -10.22 -1.77
C PRO A 57 19.41 -9.27 -1.32
N VAL A 58 19.04 -9.36 -0.05
CA VAL A 58 17.95 -8.56 0.56
C VAL A 58 18.15 -7.06 0.34
N VAL A 59 19.41 -6.60 0.32
CA VAL A 59 19.76 -5.20 0.02
C VAL A 59 19.33 -4.78 -1.39
N ALA A 60 19.51 -5.64 -2.40
CA ALA A 60 19.09 -5.35 -3.77
C ALA A 60 17.56 -5.33 -3.91
N ILE A 61 16.85 -6.21 -3.20
CA ILE A 61 15.38 -6.20 -3.13
C ILE A 61 14.89 -4.86 -2.55
N GLY A 62 15.51 -4.41 -1.44
CA GLY A 62 15.17 -3.14 -0.80
C GLY A 62 15.43 -1.93 -1.70
N ILE A 63 16.58 -1.89 -2.40
CA ILE A 63 16.90 -0.83 -3.36
C ILE A 63 15.91 -0.83 -4.53
N GLY A 64 15.55 -2.01 -5.06
CA GLY A 64 14.59 -2.14 -6.15
C GLY A 64 13.21 -1.62 -5.77
N PHE A 65 12.69 -2.02 -4.60
CA PHE A 65 11.40 -1.54 -4.10
C PHE A 65 11.42 -0.03 -3.82
N GLY A 66 12.47 0.46 -3.15
CA GLY A 66 12.62 1.89 -2.85
C GLY A 66 12.70 2.74 -4.12
N GLY A 67 13.46 2.28 -5.12
CA GLY A 67 13.56 2.95 -6.42
C GLY A 67 12.21 3.00 -7.15
N LEU A 68 11.45 1.90 -7.14
CA LEU A 68 10.12 1.86 -7.76
C LEU A 68 9.15 2.84 -7.08
N PHE A 69 9.13 2.91 -5.75
CA PHE A 69 8.32 3.88 -5.02
C PHE A 69 8.75 5.33 -5.29
N ALA A 70 10.06 5.61 -5.30
CA ALA A 70 10.58 6.94 -5.61
C ALA A 70 10.16 7.40 -7.02
N LEU A 71 10.23 6.51 -8.01
CA LEU A 71 9.77 6.78 -9.38
C LEU A 71 8.26 7.03 -9.44
N ALA A 72 7.45 6.22 -8.75
CA ALA A 72 6.01 6.39 -8.71
C ALA A 72 5.60 7.75 -8.10
N ILE A 73 6.23 8.13 -6.97
CA ILE A 73 6.00 9.43 -6.34
C ILE A 73 6.44 10.57 -7.27
N ALA A 74 7.62 10.46 -7.88
CA ALA A 74 8.11 11.45 -8.83
C ALA A 74 7.17 11.61 -10.03
N ALA A 75 6.66 10.50 -10.58
CA ALA A 75 5.71 10.51 -11.69
C ALA A 75 4.38 11.17 -11.30
N LEU A 76 3.82 10.83 -10.13
CA LEU A 76 2.63 11.48 -9.60
C LEU A 76 2.84 12.98 -9.38
N TRP A 77 4.00 13.37 -8.86
CA TRP A 77 4.33 14.77 -8.62
C TRP A 77 4.47 15.58 -9.91
N ILE A 78 5.11 15.01 -10.93
CA ILE A 78 5.17 15.60 -12.27
C ILE A 78 3.76 15.72 -12.87
N TRP A 79 2.94 14.68 -12.76
CA TRP A 79 1.57 14.70 -13.27
C TRP A 79 0.72 15.77 -12.57
N GLN A 80 0.83 15.89 -11.24
CA GLN A 80 0.15 16.93 -10.46
C GLN A 80 0.62 18.33 -10.86
N ARG A 81 1.93 18.54 -11.09
CA ARG A 81 2.45 19.82 -11.59
C ARG A 81 2.00 20.17 -13.00
N ARG A 82 1.61 19.18 -13.82
CA ARG A 82 1.06 19.42 -15.17
C ARG A 82 -0.45 19.69 -15.15
N GLN A 83 -1.13 19.35 -14.06
CA GLN A 83 -2.56 19.61 -13.83
C GLN A 83 -2.80 20.99 -13.17
N MET A 84 -1.74 21.63 -12.68
CA MET A 84 -1.72 23.00 -12.14
C MET A 84 -1.24 23.96 -13.22
#